data_AF-H9UJH9-F1
#
_entry.id   AF-H9UJH9-F1
#
_cell.length_a   1.000
_cell.length_b   1.000
_cell.length_c   1.000
_cell.angle_alpha   90.00
_cell.angle_beta   90.00
_cell.angle_gamma   90.00
#
_symmetry.space_group_name_H-M   'P 1'
#
loop_
_entity.id
_entity.type
_entity.pdbx_description
1 polymer ?
#
loop_
_entity_poly.entity_id
_entity_poly.type
_entity_poly.pdbx_seq_one_letter_code
_entity_poly.pdbx_strand_id
1 'polypeptide(L)'
;MPWRLILFILLLVLIMFFVGYNLDNRSDISVVFYTFQDVPVFFAMFGSFLVGVIIMLPFALGSPFKKKQKTPKQKGRNADTHNEQRSEKAAQQ
;
A
#
# COMPACT_ATOMS: atom_id res chain seq x y z
N MET A 1 2.77 24.06 -7.83
CA MET A 1 2.89 24.26 -9.28
C MET A 1 1.90 23.34 -9.98
N PRO A 2 0.95 23.87 -10.77
CA PRO A 2 -0.23 23.15 -11.30
C PRO A 2 0.09 21.98 -12.25
N TRP A 3 1.37 21.73 -12.52
CA TRP A 3 1.86 20.67 -13.40
C TRP A 3 1.35 19.27 -13.04
N ARG A 4 1.26 18.92 -11.74
CA ARG A 4 0.71 17.63 -11.30
C ARG A 4 -0.77 17.49 -11.67
N LEU A 5 -1.52 18.60 -11.61
CA LEU A 5 -2.94 18.64 -11.97
C LEU A 5 -3.12 18.49 -13.49
N ILE A 6 -2.29 19.20 -14.26
CA ILE A 6 -2.32 19.15 -15.73
C ILE A 6 -1.98 17.74 -16.23
N LEU A 7 -0.95 17.10 -15.67
CA LEU A 7 -0.61 15.70 -15.97
C LEU A 7 -1.75 14.74 -15.61
N PHE A 8 -2.41 14.95 -14.47
CA PHE A 8 -3.54 14.13 -14.08
C PHE A 8 -4.73 14.27 -15.04
N ILE A 9 -5.05 15.50 -15.46
CA ILE A 9 -6.11 15.75 -16.45
C ILE A 9 -5.75 15.11 -17.80
N LEU A 10 -4.52 15.26 -18.27
CA LEU A 10 -4.05 14.61 -19.50
C LEU A 10 -4.18 13.08 -19.42
N LEU A 11 -3.82 12.50 -18.28
CA LEU A 11 -3.96 11.07 -18.05
C LEU A 11 -5.44 10.64 -18.09
N LEU A 12 -6.34 11.40 -17.47
CA LEU A 12 -7.78 11.12 -17.51
C LEU A 12 -8.34 11.18 -18.94
N VAL A 13 -7.94 12.17 -19.73
CA VAL A 13 -8.35 12.29 -21.13
C VAL A 13 -7.84 11.09 -21.95
N LEU A 14 -6.58 10.69 -21.74
CA LEU A 14 -6.00 9.53 -22.42
C LEU A 14 -6.74 8.23 -22.06
N ILE A 15 -7.07 8.04 -20.78
CA ILE A 15 -7.87 6.89 -20.32
C ILE A 15 -9.25 6.94 -20.98
N MET A 16 -9.94 8.08 -20.94
CA MET A 16 -11.27 8.23 -21.56
C MET A 16 -11.24 7.91 -23.05
N PHE A 17 -10.22 8.40 -23.78
CA PHE A 17 -10.04 8.10 -25.19
C PHE A 17 -9.78 6.62 -25.43
N PHE A 18 -8.91 6.00 -24.63
CA PHE A 18 -8.63 4.56 -24.72
C PHE A 18 -9.89 3.73 -24.48
N VAL A 19 -10.68 4.07 -23.45
CA VAL A 19 -11.96 3.43 -23.14
C VAL A 19 -12.93 3.61 -24.29
N GLY A 20 -13.14 4.85 -24.74
CA GLY A 20 -14.05 5.19 -25.82
C GLY A 20 -13.72 4.47 -27.13
N TYR A 21 -12.44 4.41 -27.48
CA TYR A 21 -11.95 3.72 -28.67
C TYR A 21 -12.10 2.20 -28.56
N ASN A 22 -11.90 1.63 -27.37
CA ASN A 22 -12.06 0.20 -27.12
C ASN A 22 -13.50 -0.21 -26.76
N LEU A 23 -14.48 0.71 -26.80
CA LEU A 23 -15.87 0.36 -26.54
C LEU A 23 -16.35 -0.67 -27.56
N ASP A 24 -16.04 -0.47 -28.84
CA ASP A 24 -16.51 -1.36 -29.91
C ASP A 24 -15.99 -2.80 -29.81
N ASN A 25 -14.92 -3.02 -29.03
CA ASN A 25 -14.46 -4.37 -28.70
C ASN A 25 -15.47 -5.02 -27.75
N ARG A 26 -16.40 -5.78 -28.32
CA ARG A 26 -17.38 -6.60 -27.60
C ARG A 26 -16.88 -8.04 -27.45
N SER A 27 -17.24 -8.69 -26.36
CA SER A 27 -16.94 -10.09 -26.07
C SER A 27 -18.08 -10.72 -25.29
N ASP A 28 -18.30 -12.01 -25.52
CA ASP A 28 -19.21 -12.80 -24.72
C ASP A 28 -18.52 -13.24 -23.44
N ILE A 29 -19.23 -13.13 -22.30
CA ILE A 29 -18.73 -13.51 -20.99
C ILE A 29 -19.68 -14.52 -20.39
N SER A 30 -19.21 -15.75 -20.21
CA SER A 30 -19.99 -16.80 -19.54
C SER A 30 -19.65 -16.84 -18.06
N VAL A 31 -20.61 -16.46 -17.22
CA VAL A 31 -20.53 -16.54 -15.76
C VAL A 31 -21.30 -17.79 -15.32
N VAL A 32 -20.61 -18.93 -15.32
CA VAL A 32 -21.02 -20.28 -14.85
C VAL A 32 -22.36 -20.79 -15.41
N PHE A 33 -23.47 -20.11 -15.13
CA PHE A 33 -24.84 -20.44 -15.56
C PHE A 33 -25.46 -19.42 -16.52
N TYR A 34 -24.82 -18.28 -16.79
CA TYR A 34 -25.36 -17.25 -17.69
C TYR A 34 -24.28 -16.66 -18.60
N THR A 35 -24.60 -16.52 -19.88
CA THR A 35 -23.71 -15.88 -20.86
C THR A 35 -24.21 -14.47 -21.16
N PHE A 36 -23.40 -13.48 -20.79
CA PHE A 36 -23.60 -12.10 -21.20
C PHE A 36 -23.02 -11.93 -22.60
N GLN A 37 -23.88 -11.65 -23.56
CA GLN A 37 -23.53 -11.42 -24.96
C GLN A 37 -23.17 -9.94 -25.18
N ASP A 38 -22.28 -9.67 -26.12
CA ASP A 38 -21.94 -8.32 -26.59
C ASP A 38 -21.45 -7.36 -25.47
N VAL A 39 -20.74 -7.89 -24.47
CA VAL A 39 -20.23 -7.05 -23.38
C VAL A 39 -18.98 -6.30 -23.83
N PRO A 40 -18.93 -4.96 -23.70
CA PRO A 40 -17.71 -4.22 -24.01
C PRO A 40 -16.57 -4.70 -23.11
N VAL A 41 -15.45 -5.11 -23.70
CA VAL A 41 -14.30 -5.72 -23.00
C VAL A 41 -13.78 -4.83 -21.86
N PHE A 42 -13.86 -3.51 -22.02
CA PHE A 42 -13.51 -2.56 -20.97
C PHE A 42 -14.30 -2.79 -19.66
N PHE A 43 -15.62 -3.00 -19.73
CA PHE A 43 -16.43 -3.24 -18.53
C PHE A 43 -16.10 -4.58 -17.88
N ALA A 44 -15.78 -5.59 -18.68
CA ALA A 44 -15.33 -6.89 -18.20
C ALA A 44 -14.02 -6.76 -17.39
N MET A 45 -13.04 -6.07 -17.97
CA MET A 45 -11.75 -5.81 -17.31
C MET A 45 -11.93 -4.98 -16.05
N PHE A 46 -12.72 -3.90 -16.11
CA PHE A 46 -12.99 -3.05 -14.96
C PHE A 46 -13.70 -3.81 -13.83
N GLY A 47 -14.70 -4.63 -14.16
CA GLY A 47 -15.39 -5.51 -13.21
C GLY A 47 -14.44 -6.51 -12.55
N SER A 48 -13.60 -7.18 -13.33
CA SER A 48 -12.60 -8.13 -12.80
C SER A 48 -11.60 -7.45 -11.87
N PHE A 49 -11.15 -6.24 -12.23
CA PHE A 49 -10.26 -5.43 -11.41
C PHE A 49 -10.92 -5.03 -10.08
N LEU A 50 -12.16 -4.53 -10.12
CA LEU A 50 -12.91 -4.18 -8.90
C LEU A 50 -13.08 -5.38 -7.97
N VAL A 51 -13.47 -6.54 -8.49
CA VAL A 51 -13.60 -7.76 -7.70
C VAL A 51 -12.25 -8.13 -7.08
N GLY A 52 -11.16 -8.09 -7.86
CA GLY A 52 -9.81 -8.32 -7.37
C GLY A 52 -9.40 -7.36 -6.25
N VAL A 53 -9.69 -6.06 -6.40
CA VAL A 53 -9.42 -5.03 -5.38
C VAL A 53 -10.24 -5.28 -4.11
N ILE A 54 -11.53 -5.61 -4.23
CA ILE A 54 -12.39 -5.93 -3.08
C ILE A 54 -11.87 -7.14 -2.33
N ILE A 55 -11.46 -8.19 -3.05
CA ILE A 55 -10.85 -9.40 -2.46
C ILE A 55 -9.52 -9.06 -1.79
N MET A 56 -8.69 -8.21 -2.41
CA MET A 56 -7.39 -7.80 -1.88
C MET A 56 -7.52 -6.89 -0.64
N LEU A 57 -8.54 -6.03 -0.59
CA LEU A 57 -8.73 -5.01 0.45
C LEU A 57 -8.58 -5.53 1.90
N PRO A 58 -9.23 -6.63 2.32
CA PRO A 58 -9.06 -7.16 3.67
C PRO A 58 -7.64 -7.67 3.95
N PHE A 59 -6.91 -8.13 2.93
CA PHE A 59 -5.51 -8.57 3.08
C PHE A 59 -4.52 -7.40 3.06
N ALA A 60 -4.82 -6.33 2.33
CA ALA A 60 -3.96 -5.15 2.22
C ALA A 60 -4.13 -4.19 3.42
N LEU A 61 -5.36 -4.03 3.92
CA LEU A 61 -5.68 -3.19 5.09
C LEU A 61 -5.62 -3.97 6.41
N GLY A 62 -5.62 -5.32 6.34
CA GLY A 62 -5.34 -6.18 7.47
C GLY A 62 -3.93 -5.92 7.98
N SER A 63 -3.82 -5.18 9.09
CA SER A 63 -2.55 -4.88 9.77
C SER A 63 -1.72 -6.16 9.85
N PRO A 64 -0.50 -6.23 9.27
CA PRO A 64 0.44 -7.23 9.72
C PRO A 64 0.55 -6.99 11.22
N PHE A 65 0.25 -8.01 12.00
CA PHE A 65 0.37 -8.04 13.45
C PHE A 65 1.46 -7.09 13.90
N LYS A 66 1.09 -6.06 14.67
CA LYS A 66 2.04 -5.20 15.35
C LYS A 66 3.02 -6.09 16.09
N LYS A 67 4.19 -6.37 15.50
CA LYS A 67 5.36 -6.76 16.27
C LYS A 67 5.64 -5.52 17.10
N LYS A 68 5.14 -5.50 18.33
CA LYS A 68 5.65 -4.64 19.38
C LYS A 68 7.16 -4.91 19.40
N GLN A 69 7.94 -4.07 18.72
CA GLN A 69 9.35 -3.96 18.97
C GLN A 69 9.43 -3.57 20.44
N LYS A 70 9.72 -4.56 21.30
CA LYS A 70 10.13 -4.29 22.66
C LYS A 70 11.39 -3.45 22.53
N THR A 71 11.27 -2.17 22.82
CA THR A 71 12.40 -1.28 23.04
C THR A 71 13.36 -1.99 24.01
N PRO A 72 14.62 -2.28 23.65
CA PRO A 72 15.61 -2.58 24.66
C PRO A 72 15.84 -1.25 25.39
N LYS A 73 15.22 -1.15 26.57
CA LYS A 73 15.53 -0.15 27.58
C LYS A 73 17.04 -0.23 27.79
N GLN A 74 17.81 0.74 27.28
CA GLN A 74 19.23 0.93 27.61
C GLN A 74 19.34 1.22 29.11
N LYS A 75 19.27 0.16 29.92
CA LYS A 75 19.57 0.15 31.35
C LYS A 75 21.01 -0.36 31.48
N GLY A 76 21.98 0.49 31.15
CA GLY A 76 23.38 0.05 31.18
C GLY A 76 24.44 1.09 30.87
N ARG A 77 24.19 2.40 31.04
CA ARG A 77 25.25 3.43 30.90
C ARG A 77 25.48 4.29 32.15
N ASN A 78 24.66 4.11 33.18
CA ASN A 78 24.79 4.85 34.45
C ASN A 78 25.47 4.04 35.57
N ALA A 79 25.93 2.81 35.30
CA ALA A 79 26.68 2.01 36.27
C ALA A 79 28.18 2.35 36.27
N ASP A 80 28.71 2.85 35.15
CA ASP A 80 30.15 3.07 34.99
C ASP A 80 30.60 4.40 35.63
N THR A 81 29.72 5.42 35.63
CA THR A 81 30.02 6.74 36.21
C THR A 81 30.15 6.71 37.74
N HIS A 82 29.57 5.71 38.42
CA HIS A 82 29.58 5.64 39.87
C HIS A 82 30.81 4.92 40.46
N ASN A 83 31.52 4.13 39.64
CA ASN A 83 32.76 3.46 40.04
C ASN A 83 34.01 4.30 39.76
N GLU A 84 33.98 5.16 38.74
CA GLU A 84 35.10 6.08 38.46
C GLU A 84 35.25 7.14 39.55
N GLN A 85 34.15 7.70 40.06
CA GLN A 85 34.17 8.66 41.17
C GLN A 85 34.59 8.06 42.52
N ARG A 86 34.41 6.74 42.72
CA ARG A 86 34.88 6.07 43.95
C ARG A 86 36.38 5.78 43.89
N SER A 87 36.91 5.57 42.69
CA SER A 87 38.33 5.28 42.45
C SER A 87 39.19 6.55 42.59
N GLU A 88 38.70 7.71 42.14
CA GLU A 88 39.39 8.99 42.34
C GLU A 88 39.44 9.43 43.80
N LYS A 89 38.37 9.19 44.58
CA LYS A 89 38.33 9.52 46.02
C LYS A 89 39.20 8.60 46.88
N ALA A 90 39.46 7.37 46.43
CA ALA A 90 40.35 6.44 47.13
C ALA A 90 41.83 6.69 46.83
N ALA A 91 42.17 7.34 45.70
CA ALA A 91 43.55 7.67 45.33
C ALA A 91 44.07 8.98 45.95
N GLN A 92 43.21 9.75 46.64
CA GLN A 92 43.55 11.03 47.26
C GLN A 92 43.56 10.99 48.81
N GLN A 93 43.51 9.82 49.43
CA GLN A 93 43.66 9.63 50.89
C GLN A 93 44.96 8.90 51.21
#